data_AF-A0AAV0ZLF7-F1
#
_entry.id   AF-A0AAV0ZLF7-F1
#
_cell.length_a   1.000
_cell.length_b   1.000
_cell.length_c   1.000
_cell.angle_alpha   90.00
_cell.angle_beta   90.00
_cell.angle_gamma   90.00
#
_symmetry.space_group_name_H-M   'P 1'
#
loop_
_entity.id
_entity.type
_entity.pdbx_description
1 polymer ?
#
loop_
_entity_poly.entity_id
_entity_poly.type
_entity_poly.pdbx_seq_one_letter_code
_entity_poly.pdbx_strand_id
1 'polypeptide(L)'
;MPITQIKSDFLTEIEKATLKTRDQEGKPIGIKVTVLDPCFNEFSLFLKKWNMKTTSIYILHQDWTPVLLENNFKENQKLDIWSFRVNEKLYLLLNSNESQEIEESKELKNSTVVSKMKKDEDVKE
;
A
#
# COMPACT_ATOMS: atom_id res chain seq x y z
N MET A 1 -0.22 9.08 -6.57
CA MET A 1 1.16 9.39 -6.12
C MET A 1 1.70 10.58 -6.91
N PRO A 2 1.78 11.77 -6.30
CA PRO A 2 2.50 12.91 -6.86
C PRO A 2 3.97 12.58 -7.14
N ILE A 3 4.51 13.05 -8.26
CA ILE A 3 5.93 12.79 -8.60
C ILE A 3 6.88 13.32 -7.54
N THR A 4 6.53 14.40 -6.86
CA THR A 4 7.32 15.01 -5.78
C THR A 4 7.48 14.12 -4.55
N GLN A 5 6.66 13.08 -4.40
CA GLN A 5 6.74 12.12 -3.29
C GLN A 5 7.55 10.86 -3.65
N ILE A 6 8.05 10.76 -4.88
CA ILE A 6 8.85 9.62 -5.32
C ILE A 6 10.30 9.88 -4.94
N LYS A 7 10.86 9.00 -4.09
CA LYS A 7 12.23 9.12 -3.58
C LYS A 7 13.28 8.58 -4.55
N SER A 8 12.91 7.63 -5.41
CA SER A 8 13.85 6.96 -6.31
C SER A 8 13.15 6.59 -7.60
N ASP A 9 13.90 6.65 -8.70
CA ASP A 9 13.38 6.23 -10.00
C ASP A 9 13.19 4.71 -10.01
N PHE A 10 11.99 4.27 -10.31
CA PHE A 10 11.59 2.86 -10.23
C PHE A 10 11.20 2.27 -11.59
N LEU A 11 11.13 3.11 -12.62
CA LEU A 11 10.71 2.72 -13.96
C LEU A 11 11.91 2.56 -14.89
N THR A 12 11.84 1.58 -15.77
CA THR A 12 12.76 1.44 -16.90
C THR A 12 12.44 2.48 -17.98
N GLU A 13 13.39 2.74 -18.88
CA GLU A 13 13.18 3.67 -20.00
C GLU A 13 12.04 3.24 -20.92
N ILE A 14 11.87 1.93 -21.12
CA ILE A 14 10.78 1.35 -21.91
C ILE A 14 9.42 1.64 -21.26
N GLU A 15 9.31 1.41 -19.95
CA GLU A 15 8.07 1.70 -19.20
C GLU A 15 7.75 3.20 -19.18
N LYS A 16 8.75 4.06 -18.99
CA LYS A 16 8.59 5.51 -19.07
C LYS A 16 8.09 5.94 -20.44
N ALA A 17 8.61 5.34 -21.52
CA ALA A 17 8.15 5.62 -22.88
C ALA A 17 6.68 5.21 -23.04
N THR A 18 6.30 4.01 -22.61
CA THR A 18 4.91 3.52 -22.67
C THR A 18 3.94 4.43 -21.91
N LEU A 19 4.32 4.91 -20.72
CA LEU A 19 3.49 5.81 -19.90
C LEU A 19 3.33 7.23 -20.48
N LYS A 20 4.19 7.63 -21.43
CA LYS A 20 4.05 8.89 -22.19
C LYS A 20 3.07 8.74 -23.36
N THR A 21 2.86 7.52 -23.85
CA THR A 21 1.98 7.24 -24.99
C THR A 21 0.50 7.46 -24.61
N ARG A 22 -0.29 7.78 -25.63
CA ARG A 22 -1.74 7.96 -25.55
C ARG A 22 -2.43 7.04 -26.55
N ASP A 23 -3.63 6.57 -26.22
CA ASP A 23 -4.46 5.81 -27.16
C ASP A 23 -5.11 6.72 -28.21
N GLN A 24 -5.90 6.13 -29.10
CA GLN A 24 -6.61 6.86 -30.18
C GLN A 24 -7.60 7.92 -29.65
N GLU A 25 -8.05 7.77 -28.40
CA GLU A 25 -8.95 8.70 -27.72
C GLU A 25 -8.18 9.74 -26.87
N GLY A 26 -6.84 9.73 -26.94
CA GLY A 26 -5.98 10.63 -26.18
C GLY A 26 -5.82 10.27 -24.71
N LYS A 27 -6.28 9.08 -24.27
CA LYS A 27 -6.18 8.65 -22.87
C LYS A 27 -4.80 8.07 -22.57
N PRO A 28 -4.26 8.27 -21.35
CA PRO A 28 -3.00 7.66 -20.93
C PRO A 28 -3.02 6.13 -21.00
N ILE A 29 -2.05 5.57 -21.73
CA ILE A 29 -1.78 4.13 -21.72
C ILE A 29 -1.08 3.78 -20.41
N GLY A 30 -1.48 2.65 -19.82
CA GLY A 30 -0.89 2.13 -18.58
C GLY A 30 0.00 0.92 -18.84
N ILE A 31 0.88 0.64 -17.88
CA ILE A 31 1.62 -0.62 -17.81
C ILE A 31 0.98 -1.52 -16.75
N LYS A 32 1.01 -2.83 -16.99
CA LYS A 32 0.57 -3.81 -16.01
C LYS A 32 1.61 -3.92 -14.89
N VAL A 33 1.18 -3.87 -13.64
CA VAL A 33 2.03 -4.02 -12.45
C VAL A 33 1.40 -5.02 -11.49
N THR A 34 2.23 -5.79 -10.80
CA THR A 34 1.76 -6.62 -9.69
C THR A 34 1.88 -5.82 -8.40
N VAL A 35 0.82 -5.81 -7.60
CA VAL A 35 0.77 -5.13 -6.31
C VAL A 35 0.55 -6.16 -5.23
N LEU A 36 1.43 -6.18 -4.24
CA LEU A 36 1.31 -6.95 -3.03
C LEU A 36 0.70 -6.07 -1.94
N ASP A 37 -0.29 -6.59 -1.26
CA ASP A 37 -0.79 -5.96 -0.04
C ASP A 37 0.09 -6.32 1.19
N PRO A 38 -0.19 -5.76 2.38
CA PRO A 38 0.54 -6.10 3.60
C PRO A 38 0.50 -7.59 3.97
N CYS A 39 -0.51 -8.34 3.51
CA CYS A 39 -0.65 -9.77 3.71
C CYS A 39 -0.01 -10.59 2.56
N PHE A 40 0.69 -9.93 1.63
CA PHE A 40 1.29 -10.50 0.43
C PHE A 40 0.31 -11.14 -0.56
N ASN A 41 -0.97 -10.76 -0.53
CA ASN A 41 -1.89 -11.12 -1.60
C ASN A 41 -1.51 -10.38 -2.88
N GLU A 42 -1.54 -11.07 -4.02
CA GLU A 42 -1.18 -10.49 -5.31
C GLU A 42 -2.38 -9.91 -6.04
N PHE A 43 -2.25 -8.67 -6.49
CA PHE A 43 -3.23 -7.97 -7.31
C PHE A 43 -2.59 -7.49 -8.61
N SER A 44 -3.29 -7.67 -9.72
CA SER A 44 -2.83 -7.21 -11.03
C SER A 44 -3.51 -5.88 -11.36
N LEU A 45 -2.75 -4.79 -11.34
CA LEU A 45 -3.25 -3.43 -11.57
C LEU A 45 -2.60 -2.79 -12.80
N PHE A 46 -3.14 -1.66 -13.25
CA PHE A 46 -2.47 -0.82 -14.25
C PHE A 46 -1.92 0.45 -13.62
N LEU A 47 -0.62 0.68 -13.78
CA LEU A 47 -0.01 1.97 -13.47
C LEU A 47 -0.17 2.89 -14.66
N LYS A 48 -0.78 4.06 -14.47
CA LYS A 48 -0.89 5.12 -15.49
C LYS A 48 -0.22 6.40 -15.01
N LYS A 49 0.35 7.16 -15.96
CA LYS A 49 0.87 8.51 -15.71
C LYS A 49 -0.10 9.56 -16.26
N TRP A 50 -0.63 10.38 -15.38
CA TRP A 50 -1.49 11.50 -15.72
C TRP A 50 -0.71 12.81 -15.62
N ASN A 51 -0.68 13.56 -16.73
CA ASN A 51 -0.08 14.88 -16.76
C ASN A 51 -1.18 15.90 -16.49
N MET A 52 -1.08 16.58 -15.34
CA MET A 52 -1.89 17.75 -15.01
C MET A 52 -1.22 19.01 -15.61
N LYS A 53 -1.90 20.16 -15.51
CA LYS A 53 -1.39 21.44 -16.05
C LYS A 53 0.01 21.80 -15.53
N THR A 54 0.29 21.52 -14.26
CA THR A 54 1.52 21.96 -13.57
C THR A 54 2.36 20.80 -13.02
N THR A 55 1.78 19.61 -12.89
CA THR A 55 2.43 18.45 -12.27
C THR A 55 2.05 17.19 -13.02
N SER A 56 2.66 16.06 -12.66
CA SER A 56 2.15 14.76 -13.09
C SER A 56 2.00 13.86 -11.87
N ILE A 57 1.07 12.93 -11.98
CA ILE A 57 0.76 11.96 -10.94
C ILE A 57 0.77 10.56 -11.55
N TYR A 58 1.24 9.59 -10.78
CA TYR A 58 1.00 8.19 -11.08
C TYR A 58 -0.27 7.74 -10.36
N ILE A 59 -1.10 6.99 -11.07
CA ILE A 59 -2.31 6.39 -10.55
C ILE A 59 -2.25 4.88 -10.75
N LEU A 60 -2.67 4.14 -9.71
CA LEU A 60 -3.07 2.75 -9.87
C LEU A 60 -4.52 2.76 -10.33
N HIS A 61 -4.74 2.18 -11.50
CA HIS A 61 -6.00 2.22 -12.22
C HIS A 61 -6.47 0.79 -12.48
N GLN A 62 -7.80 0.63 -12.48
CA GLN A 62 -8.50 -0.66 -12.63
C GLN A 62 -8.24 -1.58 -11.43
N ASP A 63 -9.27 -2.29 -10.96
CA ASP A 63 -9.18 -3.32 -9.92
C ASP A 63 -8.55 -2.91 -8.57
N TRP A 64 -8.57 -1.63 -8.24
CA TRP A 64 -8.17 -1.13 -6.90
C TRP A 64 -9.20 -1.51 -5.82
N THR A 65 -10.47 -1.69 -6.18
CA THR A 65 -11.55 -2.02 -5.24
C THR A 65 -11.30 -3.33 -4.47
N PRO A 66 -10.93 -4.46 -5.12
CA PRO A 66 -10.49 -5.66 -4.40
C PRO A 66 -9.39 -5.40 -3.37
N VAL A 67 -8.37 -4.61 -3.73
CA VAL A 67 -7.27 -4.27 -2.82
C VAL A 67 -7.79 -3.58 -1.55
N LEU A 68 -8.74 -2.66 -1.68
CA LEU A 68 -9.36 -1.97 -0.55
C LEU A 68 -10.17 -2.91 0.34
N LEU A 69 -10.98 -3.78 -0.28
CA LEU A 69 -11.90 -4.67 0.44
C LEU A 69 -11.16 -5.73 1.26
N GLU A 70 -10.10 -6.32 0.69
CA GLU A 70 -9.31 -7.36 1.37
C GLU A 70 -8.47 -6.79 2.53
N ASN A 71 -8.09 -5.52 2.46
CA ASN A 71 -7.14 -4.91 3.40
C ASN A 71 -7.77 -3.99 4.45
N ASN A 72 -9.09 -3.77 4.38
CA ASN A 72 -9.82 -2.89 5.31
C ASN A 72 -9.15 -1.51 5.51
N PHE A 73 -8.58 -0.95 4.44
CA PHE A 73 -7.90 0.34 4.52
C PHE A 73 -8.89 1.45 4.91
N LYS A 74 -8.43 2.34 5.80
CA LYS A 74 -9.24 3.46 6.31
C LYS A 74 -9.05 4.71 5.44
N GLU A 75 -10.08 5.55 5.41
CA GLU A 75 -9.95 6.89 4.82
C GLU A 75 -8.79 7.65 5.50
N ASN A 76 -8.01 8.38 4.70
CA ASN A 76 -6.82 9.13 5.15
C ASN A 76 -5.67 8.30 5.71
N GLN A 77 -5.73 6.96 5.63
CA GLN A 77 -4.60 6.11 5.96
C GLN A 77 -3.43 6.37 5.00
N LYS A 78 -2.24 6.56 5.56
CA LYS A 78 -1.01 6.69 4.78
C LYS A 78 -0.40 5.30 4.58
N LEU A 79 -0.09 4.99 3.33
CA LEU A 79 0.64 3.78 2.95
C LEU A 79 1.95 4.17 2.30
N ASP A 80 3.03 3.54 2.72
CA ASP A 80 4.28 3.55 1.97
C ASP A 80 4.17 2.55 0.83
N ILE A 81 4.72 2.91 -0.32
CA ILE A 81 4.74 2.04 -1.50
C ILE A 81 6.19 1.77 -1.86
N TRP A 82 6.57 0.50 -1.79
CA TRP A 82 7.90 0.03 -2.16
C TRP A 82 7.85 -0.53 -3.57
N SER A 83 8.82 -0.16 -4.40
CA SER A 83 8.98 -0.73 -5.73
C SER A 83 10.12 -1.73 -5.76
N PHE A 84 9.92 -2.87 -6.41
CA PHE A 84 10.96 -3.86 -6.63
C PHE A 84 10.72 -4.62 -7.94
N ARG A 85 11.69 -5.45 -8.34
CA ARG A 85 11.65 -6.20 -9.59
C ARG A 85 11.70 -7.69 -9.32
N VAL A 86 10.84 -8.44 -10.00
CA VAL A 86 10.89 -9.91 -10.04
C VAL A 86 10.87 -10.31 -11.51
N ASN A 87 11.95 -10.95 -11.99
CA ASN A 87 12.10 -11.33 -13.40
C ASN A 87 11.80 -10.15 -14.35
N GLU A 88 12.43 -9.00 -14.10
CA GLU A 88 12.25 -7.71 -14.81
C GLU A 88 10.87 -7.05 -14.70
N LYS A 89 9.86 -7.73 -14.14
CA LYS A 89 8.52 -7.17 -13.94
C LYS A 89 8.50 -6.25 -12.73
N LEU A 90 7.80 -5.12 -12.85
CA LEU A 90 7.60 -4.18 -11.76
C LEU A 90 6.57 -4.71 -10.76
N TYR A 91 6.99 -4.81 -9.50
CA TYR A 91 6.14 -5.08 -8.36
C TYR A 91 6.08 -3.87 -7.45
N LEU A 92 4.92 -3.65 -6.83
CA LEU A 92 4.73 -2.66 -5.79
C LEU A 92 4.24 -3.37 -4.51
N LEU A 93 4.80 -3.03 -3.36
CA LEU A 93 4.30 -3.50 -2.06
C LEU A 93 3.66 -2.33 -1.33
N LEU A 94 2.41 -2.52 -0.90
CA LEU A 94 1.72 -1.61 -0.01
C LEU A 94 2.13 -1.93 1.43
N ASN A 95 2.78 -0.97 2.08
CA ASN A 95 3.17 -1.09 3.47
C ASN A 95 2.36 -0.10 4.33
N SER A 96 1.56 -0.63 5.23
CA SER A 96 0.92 0.19 6.26
C SER A 96 1.96 0.52 7.32
N ASN A 97 2.46 1.75 7.32
CA ASN A 97 3.23 2.31 8.44
C ASN A 97 2.30 2.66 9.62
N GLU A 98 1.32 1.80 9.94
CA GLU A 98 0.78 1.81 11.29
C GLU A 98 1.95 1.36 12.16
N SER A 99 2.59 2.32 12.84
CA SER A 99 3.52 2.04 13.92
C SER A 99 2.93 0.89 14.73
N GLN A 100 3.69 -0.18 14.94
CA GLN A 100 3.30 -1.35 15.74
C GLN A 100 3.06 -1.00 17.23
N GLU A 101 2.72 0.24 17.57
CA GLU A 101 2.52 0.72 18.94
C GLU A 101 1.17 0.29 19.55
N ILE A 102 0.28 -0.38 18.79
CA ILE A 102 -1.06 -0.74 19.29
C ILE A 102 -1.23 -2.23 19.61
N GLU A 103 -0.35 -3.14 19.16
CA GLU A 103 -0.47 -4.56 19.53
C GLU A 103 0.17 -4.83 20.92
N GLU A 104 1.38 -4.34 21.17
CA GLU A 104 2.07 -4.51 22.47
C GLU A 104 1.32 -3.82 23.62
N SER A 105 0.67 -2.69 23.35
CA SER A 105 -0.09 -1.95 24.37
C SER A 105 -1.44 -2.60 24.71
N LYS A 106 -2.01 -3.43 23.82
CA LYS A 106 -3.20 -4.25 24.10
C LYS A 106 -2.83 -5.50 24.89
N GLU A 107 -1.72 -6.15 24.54
CA GLU A 107 -1.24 -7.35 25.24
C GLU A 107 -0.80 -7.03 26.67
N LEU A 108 -0.12 -5.90 26.88
CA LEU A 108 0.28 -5.44 28.22
C LEU A 108 -0.92 -5.07 29.11
N LYS A 109 -1.98 -4.48 28.53
CA LYS A 109 -3.23 -4.17 29.24
C LYS A 109 -3.98 -5.44 29.63
N ASN A 110 -4.09 -6.42 28.73
CA ASN A 110 -4.76 -7.69 29.01
C ASN A 110 -3.99 -8.51 30.06
N SER A 111 -2.66 -8.56 29.99
CA SER A 111 -1.81 -9.20 31.00
C SER A 111 -1.92 -8.54 32.38
N THR A 112 -1.99 -7.20 32.44
CA THR A 112 -2.16 -6.45 33.69
C THR A 112 -3.55 -6.66 34.32
N VAL A 113 -4.60 -6.79 33.50
CA VAL A 113 -5.97 -7.03 33.98
C VAL A 113 -6.10 -8.46 34.52
N VAL A 114 -5.53 -9.45 33.82
CA VAL A 114 -5.55 -10.86 34.25
C VAL A 114 -4.76 -11.08 35.54
N SER A 115 -3.62 -10.40 35.72
CA SER A 115 -2.82 -10.52 36.96
C SER A 115 -3.47 -9.84 38.17
N LYS A 116 -4.26 -8.78 37.98
CA LYS A 116 -5.04 -8.17 39.07
C LYS A 116 -6.22 -9.03 39.51
N MET A 117 -6.94 -9.64 38.57
CA MET A 117 -8.09 -10.51 38.90
C MET A 117 -7.67 -11.76 39.68
N LYS A 118 -6.50 -12.33 39.41
CA LYS A 118 -5.99 -13.51 40.13
C LYS A 118 -5.60 -13.24 41.59
N LYS A 119 -5.37 -11.98 41.98
CA LYS A 119 -4.92 -11.64 43.33
C LYS A 119 -6.07 -11.44 44.32
N ASP A 120 -7.28 -11.22 43.83
CA ASP A 120 -8.47 -10.96 44.64
C ASP A 120 -9.29 -12.23 44.93
N GLU A 121 -8.97 -13.37 44.29
CA GLU A 121 -9.59 -14.67 44.59
C GLU A 121 -8.88 -15.49 45.69
N ASP A 122 -7.64 -15.16 46.06
CA ASP A 122 -6.86 -15.90 47.07
C ASP A 122 -6.94 -15.31 48.50
N VAL A 123 -7.85 -14.36 48.76
CA VAL A 123 -8.08 -13.79 50.11
C VAL A 123 -9.52 -14.05 50.56
N LYS A 124 -9.94 -15.32 50.55
CA LYS A 124 -11.09 -15.81 51.32
C LYS A 124 -10.87 -17.25 51.76
N GLU A 125 -10.04 -17.43 52.79
CA GLU A 125 -10.26 -18.46 53.82
C GLU A 125 -9.60 -18.05 55.14
#